data_AF-A0A947CQN1-F1
#
_entry.id   AF-A0A947CQN1-F1
#
_cell.length_a   1.000
_cell.length_b   1.000
_cell.length_c   1.000
_cell.angle_alpha   90.00
_cell.angle_beta   90.00
_cell.angle_gamma   90.00
#
_symmetry.space_group_name_H-M   'P 1'
#
loop_
_entity.id
_entity.type
_entity.pdbx_description
1 polymer ?
#
loop_
_entity_poly.entity_id
_entity_poly.type
_entity_poly.pdbx_seq_one_letter_code
_entity_poly.pdbx_strand_id
1 'polypeptide(L)'
;MSFRFPRPVAVVIRSLIPVACPDGGSGLDDDLYAAAELAIGAAPSHIRAALCAGVIAYDLGAIAYPAVLPFPAHRLPREQAERYFRFWASSPLGLQRELAKALKGFIAMAYYEHPVIRERLGYTPDEWIAKVGKRRLATYSADIEAAEKALTAPDPLPTGFFSGSAEEDEVSRAS
;
A
#
# COMPACT_ATOMS: atom_id res chain seq x y z
N MET A 1 7.32 -16.81 -0.06
CA MET A 1 8.56 -16.04 0.17
C MET A 1 8.18 -14.70 0.76
N SER A 2 8.58 -14.42 2.00
CA SER A 2 8.43 -13.09 2.60
C SER A 2 9.39 -12.11 1.93
N PHE A 3 8.87 -11.02 1.39
CA PHE A 3 9.68 -9.93 0.85
C PHE A 3 10.55 -9.33 1.96
N ARG A 4 11.79 -8.98 1.63
CA ARG A 4 12.73 -8.27 2.50
C ARG A 4 13.28 -7.08 1.74
N PHE A 5 13.45 -5.95 2.42
CA PHE A 5 14.11 -4.80 1.79
C PHE A 5 15.57 -5.12 1.47
N PRO A 6 16.07 -4.71 0.29
CA PRO A 6 17.50 -4.62 0.08
C PRO A 6 18.14 -3.73 1.15
N ARG A 7 19.35 -4.08 1.60
CA ARG A 7 20.09 -3.34 2.63
C ARG A 7 20.09 -1.81 2.46
N PRO A 8 20.34 -1.22 1.27
CA PRO A 8 20.31 0.24 1.13
C PRO A 8 18.93 0.83 1.42
N VAL A 9 17.86 0.19 0.94
CA VAL A 9 16.48 0.61 1.19
C VAL A 9 16.16 0.48 2.68
N ALA A 10 16.58 -0.61 3.32
CA ALA A 10 16.33 -0.85 4.74
C ALA A 10 16.91 0.26 5.64
N VAL A 11 18.13 0.71 5.35
CA VAL A 11 18.80 1.78 6.10
C VAL A 11 18.03 3.10 5.98
N VAL A 12 17.56 3.43 4.77
CA VAL A 12 16.82 4.67 4.52
C VAL A 12 15.45 4.63 5.19
N ILE A 13 14.70 3.54 5.07
CA ILE A 13 13.41 3.39 5.74
C ILE A 13 13.56 3.57 7.26
N ARG A 14 14.58 2.94 7.86
CA ARG A 14 14.87 3.10 9.29
C ARG A 14 15.16 4.55 9.68
N SER A 15 15.94 5.28 8.89
CA SER A 15 16.19 6.70 9.13
C SER A 15 14.94 7.59 9.00
N LEU A 16 13.93 7.16 8.24
CA LEU A 16 12.69 7.90 8.03
C LEU A 16 11.66 7.71 9.14
N ILE A 17 11.74 6.63 9.92
CA ILE A 17 10.83 6.36 11.04
C ILE A 17 10.74 7.55 12.02
N PRO A 18 11.86 8.08 12.55
CA PRO A 18 11.81 9.25 13.45
C PRO A 18 11.39 10.56 12.78
N VAL A 19 11.40 10.62 11.45
CA VAL A 19 10.93 11.78 10.67
C VAL A 19 9.41 11.71 10.48
N ALA A 20 8.86 10.52 10.27
CA ALA A 20 7.45 10.31 10.02
C ALA A 20 6.61 10.26 11.30
N CYS A 21 7.18 9.79 12.41
CA CYS A 21 6.50 9.57 13.68
C CYS A 21 7.01 10.54 14.77
N PRO A 22 6.11 11.15 15.57
CA PRO A 22 6.50 12.06 16.64
C PRO A 22 7.38 11.35 17.70
N ASP A 23 7.02 10.11 18.06
CA ASP A 23 7.69 9.29 19.08
C ASP A 23 8.80 8.38 18.53
N GLY A 24 9.28 8.61 17.30
CA GLY A 24 10.33 7.75 16.73
C GLY A 24 11.63 7.83 17.55
N GLY A 25 12.26 6.66 17.76
CA GLY A 25 13.36 6.48 18.72
C GLY A 25 12.94 5.95 20.09
N SER A 26 11.66 5.60 20.31
CA SER A 26 11.12 5.05 21.57
C SER A 26 11.23 3.52 21.70
N GLY A 27 12.08 2.88 20.89
CA GLY A 27 12.25 1.42 20.85
C GLY A 27 11.25 0.68 19.95
N LEU A 28 10.31 1.39 19.32
CA LEU A 28 9.32 0.83 18.39
C LEU A 28 9.83 0.68 16.95
N ASP A 29 11.02 1.21 16.67
CA ASP A 29 11.50 1.40 15.30
C ASP A 29 11.64 0.07 14.52
N ASP A 30 11.98 -1.03 15.19
CA ASP A 30 12.07 -2.35 14.57
C ASP A 30 10.70 -2.90 14.16
N ASP A 31 9.68 -2.71 15.00
CA ASP A 31 8.31 -3.15 14.72
C ASP A 31 7.69 -2.32 13.59
N LEU A 32 7.92 -1.00 13.61
CA LEU A 32 7.48 -0.10 12.53
C LEU A 32 8.17 -0.44 11.21
N TYR A 33 9.46 -0.75 11.24
CA TYR A 33 10.20 -1.23 10.08
C TYR A 33 9.63 -2.54 9.54
N ALA A 34 9.38 -3.52 10.42
CA ALA A 34 8.83 -4.81 10.04
C ALA A 34 7.43 -4.69 9.42
N ALA A 35 6.58 -3.83 9.99
CA ALA A 35 5.25 -3.55 9.44
C ALA A 35 5.32 -2.84 8.07
N ALA A 36 6.23 -1.86 7.90
CA ALA A 36 6.45 -1.21 6.61
C ALA A 36 6.96 -2.21 5.53
N GLU A 37 7.84 -3.13 5.93
CA GLU A 37 8.32 -4.20 5.06
C GLU A 37 7.20 -5.15 4.64
N LEU A 38 6.30 -5.51 5.56
CA LEU A 38 5.14 -6.33 5.28
C LEU A 38 4.16 -5.61 4.34
N ALA A 39 3.87 -4.34 4.60
CA ALA A 39 2.97 -3.52 3.79
C ALA A 39 3.46 -3.39 2.34
N ILE A 40 4.75 -3.09 2.15
CA ILE A 40 5.36 -3.03 0.81
C ILE A 40 5.48 -4.42 0.20
N GLY A 41 5.73 -5.45 1.02
CA GLY A 41 5.81 -6.84 0.58
C GLY A 41 4.52 -7.35 -0.07
N ALA A 42 3.36 -6.86 0.36
CA ALA A 42 2.06 -7.17 -0.22
C ALA A 42 1.83 -6.57 -1.62
N ALA A 43 2.64 -5.58 -2.03
CA ALA A 43 2.50 -4.96 -3.34
C ALA A 43 2.99 -5.87 -4.49
N PRO A 44 2.45 -5.71 -5.71
CA PRO A 44 2.97 -6.36 -6.92
C PRO A 44 4.47 -6.12 -7.11
N SER A 45 5.18 -7.07 -7.73
CA SER A 45 6.64 -7.06 -7.87
C SER A 45 7.21 -5.79 -8.51
N HIS A 46 6.54 -5.26 -9.54
CA HIS A 46 6.93 -4.04 -10.23
C HIS A 46 6.76 -2.79 -9.34
N ILE A 47 5.71 -2.73 -8.52
CA ILE A 47 5.51 -1.66 -7.55
C ILE A 47 6.58 -1.71 -6.46
N ARG A 48 6.92 -2.91 -5.96
CA ARG A 48 8.02 -3.07 -4.99
C ARG A 48 9.35 -2.58 -5.57
N ALA A 49 9.66 -2.95 -6.81
CA ALA A 49 10.86 -2.48 -7.50
C ALA A 49 10.88 -0.95 -7.65
N ALA A 50 9.75 -0.35 -8.07
CA ALA A 50 9.62 1.10 -8.21
C ALA A 50 9.78 1.83 -6.87
N LEU A 51 9.20 1.31 -5.79
CA LEU A 51 9.34 1.87 -4.44
C LEU A 51 10.80 1.78 -3.95
N CYS A 52 11.46 0.63 -4.12
CA CYS A 52 12.87 0.47 -3.78
C CYS A 52 13.75 1.46 -4.55
N ALA A 53 13.53 1.61 -5.86
CA ALA A 53 14.24 2.58 -6.69
C ALA A 53 13.98 4.02 -6.23
N GLY A 54 12.73 4.36 -5.90
CA GLY A 54 12.35 5.66 -5.35
C GLY A 54 13.05 5.97 -4.04
N VAL A 55 13.13 5.01 -3.11
CA VAL A 55 13.83 5.18 -1.83
C VAL A 55 15.32 5.43 -2.03
N ILE A 56 15.95 4.72 -2.97
CA ILE A 56 17.35 4.97 -3.33
C ILE A 56 17.52 6.36 -3.96
N ALA A 57 16.62 6.76 -4.85
CA ALA A 57 16.64 8.08 -5.46
C ALA A 57 16.45 9.20 -4.43
N TYR A 58 15.61 8.98 -3.41
CA TYR A 58 15.46 9.87 -2.27
C TYR A 58 16.77 10.00 -1.48
N ASP A 59 17.42 8.88 -1.17
CA ASP A 59 18.65 8.89 -0.39
C ASP A 59 19.81 9.62 -1.10
N LEU A 60 20.00 9.32 -2.38
CA LEU A 60 21.02 9.94 -3.21
C LEU A 60 20.69 11.39 -3.56
N GLY A 61 19.41 11.72 -3.70
CA GLY A 61 18.97 13.08 -4.00
C GLY A 61 19.35 14.09 -2.92
N ALA A 62 19.60 13.65 -1.68
CA ALA A 62 20.06 14.53 -0.60
C ALA A 62 21.46 15.09 -0.89
N ILE A 63 22.29 14.33 -1.62
CA ILE A 63 23.64 14.73 -2.04
C ILE A 63 23.58 15.86 -3.08
N ALA A 64 22.43 16.16 -3.67
CA ALA A 64 22.25 17.31 -4.55
C ALA A 64 21.50 18.47 -3.89
N TYR A 65 21.09 18.33 -2.62
CA TYR A 65 20.30 19.34 -1.91
C TYR A 65 21.22 20.31 -1.15
N PRO A 66 21.31 21.60 -1.54
CA PRO A 66 22.35 22.52 -1.06
C PRO A 66 22.46 22.66 0.47
N ALA A 67 21.35 22.51 1.20
CA ALA A 67 21.32 22.71 2.64
C ALA A 67 21.83 21.50 3.46
N VAL A 68 22.07 20.34 2.82
CA VAL A 68 22.49 19.10 3.51
C VAL A 68 23.68 18.41 2.84
N LEU A 69 24.32 19.09 1.88
CA LEU A 69 25.52 18.62 1.21
C LEU A 69 26.63 18.25 2.21
N PRO A 70 27.42 17.19 1.96
CA PRO A 70 27.34 16.20 0.88
C PRO A 70 26.71 14.87 1.32
N PHE A 71 25.83 14.87 2.33
CA PHE A 71 25.41 13.63 2.98
C PHE A 71 24.16 13.00 2.33
N PRO A 72 24.10 11.67 2.19
CA PRO A 72 22.88 10.97 1.81
C PRO A 72 21.82 11.11 2.90
N ALA A 73 20.54 10.97 2.53
CA ALA A 73 19.41 11.25 3.43
C ALA A 73 19.48 10.45 4.74
N HIS A 74 19.89 9.18 4.70
CA HIS A 74 19.97 8.32 5.88
C HIS A 74 21.04 8.71 6.90
N ARG A 75 21.97 9.59 6.53
CA ARG A 75 23.02 10.12 7.43
C ARG A 75 22.68 11.50 7.98
N LEU A 76 21.56 12.08 7.57
CA LEU A 76 21.19 13.42 8.00
C LEU A 76 20.78 13.42 9.48
N PRO A 77 21.21 14.42 10.26
CA PRO A 77 20.62 14.68 11.57
C PRO A 77 19.11 14.88 11.45
N ARG A 78 18.36 14.52 12.49
CA ARG A 78 16.88 14.50 12.49
C ARG A 78 16.26 15.78 11.89
N GLU A 79 16.68 16.95 12.36
CA GLU A 79 16.16 18.24 11.89
C GLU A 79 16.39 18.48 10.39
N GLN A 80 17.54 18.05 9.88
CA GLN A 80 17.88 18.15 8.45
C GLN A 80 17.11 17.11 7.63
N ALA A 81 16.97 15.89 8.14
CA ALA A 81 16.16 14.85 7.52
C ALA A 81 14.69 15.28 7.41
N GLU A 82 14.13 15.92 8.44
CA GLU A 82 12.77 16.47 8.42
C GLU A 82 12.62 17.62 7.41
N ARG A 83 13.61 18.50 7.30
CA ARG A 83 13.61 19.57 6.27
C ARG A 83 13.68 18.98 4.86
N TYR A 84 14.56 18.02 4.64
CA TYR A 84 14.72 17.37 3.34
C TYR A 84 13.47 16.58 2.93
N PHE A 85 12.87 15.84 3.88
CA PHE A 85 11.62 15.13 3.65
C PHE A 85 10.47 16.09 3.34
N ARG A 86 10.37 17.22 4.06
CA ARG A 86 9.37 18.26 3.76
C ARG A 86 9.56 18.83 2.36
N PHE A 87 10.80 19.08 1.93
CA PHE A 87 11.10 19.52 0.58
C PHE A 87 10.55 18.54 -0.48
N TRP A 88 10.76 17.23 -0.31
CA TRP A 88 10.18 16.22 -1.19
C TRP A 88 8.64 16.21 -1.15
N ALA A 89 8.06 16.28 0.05
CA ALA A 89 6.61 16.28 0.23
C ALA A 89 5.93 17.52 -0.37
N SER A 90 6.62 18.67 -0.43
CA SER A 90 6.14 19.91 -1.06
C SER A 90 6.67 20.13 -2.48
N SER A 91 7.37 19.15 -3.07
CA SER A 91 8.01 19.32 -4.36
C SER A 91 6.98 19.54 -5.49
N PRO A 92 7.28 20.40 -6.48
CA PRO A 92 6.45 20.52 -7.68
C PRO A 92 6.50 19.24 -8.54
N LEU A 93 7.52 18.39 -8.35
CA LEU A 93 7.61 17.11 -9.03
C LEU A 93 6.64 16.11 -8.40
N GLY A 94 5.56 15.80 -9.13
CA GLY A 94 4.48 14.92 -8.66
C GLY A 94 4.98 13.58 -8.12
N LEU A 95 5.95 12.95 -8.79
CA LEU A 95 6.52 11.67 -8.36
C LEU A 95 7.23 11.75 -7.00
N GLN A 96 7.97 12.84 -6.73
CA GLN A 96 8.65 13.03 -5.44
C GLN A 96 7.62 13.17 -4.32
N ARG A 97 6.59 13.98 -4.56
CA ARG A 97 5.51 14.20 -3.61
C ARG A 97 4.74 12.92 -3.31
N GLU A 98 4.35 12.17 -4.33
CA GLU A 98 3.62 10.91 -4.14
C GLU A 98 4.47 9.84 -3.46
N LEU A 99 5.78 9.76 -3.77
CA LEU A 99 6.67 8.87 -3.04
C LEU A 99 6.76 9.26 -1.56
N ALA A 100 6.96 10.54 -1.24
CA ALA A 100 7.04 11.00 0.15
C ALA A 100 5.74 10.70 0.91
N LYS A 101 4.58 10.94 0.29
CA LYS A 101 3.28 10.57 0.87
C LYS A 101 3.15 9.07 1.09
N ALA A 102 3.54 8.25 0.12
CA ALA A 102 3.48 6.79 0.24
C ALA A 102 4.37 6.29 1.40
N LEU A 103 5.62 6.74 1.47
CA LEU A 103 6.55 6.37 2.54
C LEU A 103 6.02 6.78 3.91
N LYS A 104 5.55 8.02 4.05
CA LYS A 104 4.92 8.48 5.29
C LYS A 104 3.66 7.69 5.60
N GLY A 105 2.84 7.38 4.61
CA GLY A 105 1.61 6.62 4.75
C GLY A 105 1.86 5.23 5.32
N PHE A 106 2.83 4.49 4.76
CA PHE A 106 3.19 3.15 5.26
C PHE A 106 3.69 3.18 6.69
N ILE A 107 4.60 4.12 7.02
CA ILE A 107 5.15 4.24 8.37
C ILE A 107 4.07 4.70 9.37
N ALA A 108 3.25 5.68 9.00
CA ALA A 108 2.18 6.18 9.86
C ALA A 108 1.10 5.13 10.10
N MET A 109 0.73 4.36 9.09
CA MET A 109 -0.19 3.23 9.24
C MET A 109 0.37 2.20 10.23
N ALA A 110 1.63 1.80 10.08
CA ALA A 110 2.30 0.92 11.03
C ALA A 110 2.30 1.49 12.46
N TYR A 111 2.52 2.79 12.60
CA TYR A 111 2.55 3.47 13.89
C TYR A 111 1.20 3.45 14.61
N TYR A 112 0.12 3.81 13.92
CA TYR A 112 -1.20 3.87 14.55
C TYR A 112 -1.83 2.49 14.77
N GLU A 113 -1.41 1.47 14.03
CA GLU A 113 -1.84 0.08 14.26
C GLU A 113 -1.04 -0.60 15.38
N HIS A 114 0.08 -0.02 15.81
CA HIS A 114 0.92 -0.62 16.84
C HIS A 114 0.19 -0.72 18.19
N PRO A 115 0.15 -1.89 18.87
CA PRO A 115 -0.63 -2.09 20.10
C PRO A 115 -0.34 -1.08 21.21
N VAL A 116 0.95 -0.77 21.45
CA VAL A 116 1.37 0.22 22.45
C VAL A 116 0.83 1.62 22.13
N ILE A 117 0.78 2.00 20.84
CA ILE A 117 0.26 3.30 20.42
C ILE A 117 -1.26 3.32 20.51
N ARG A 118 -1.93 2.24 20.10
CA ARG A 118 -3.39 2.07 20.26
C ARG A 118 -3.82 2.23 21.72
N GLU A 119 -3.12 1.57 22.64
CA GLU A 119 -3.38 1.65 24.08
C GLU A 119 -3.18 3.07 24.60
N ARG A 120 -2.07 3.74 24.25
CA ARG A 120 -1.80 5.14 24.62
C ARG A 120 -2.87 6.10 24.13
N LEU A 121 -3.42 5.86 22.93
CA LEU A 121 -4.49 6.67 22.34
C LEU A 121 -5.89 6.33 22.88
N GLY A 122 -6.03 5.27 23.69
CA GLY A 122 -7.33 4.75 24.09
C GLY A 122 -8.16 4.23 22.90
N TYR A 123 -7.50 3.82 21.82
CA TYR A 123 -8.14 3.38 20.59
C TYR A 123 -8.37 1.85 20.61
N THR A 124 -9.64 1.45 20.75
CA THR A 124 -10.08 0.05 20.82
C THR A 124 -10.94 -0.36 19.61
N PRO A 125 -10.37 -0.43 18.39
CA PRO A 125 -11.14 -0.72 17.18
C PRO A 125 -11.81 -2.10 17.21
N ASP A 126 -11.21 -3.10 17.88
CA ASP A 126 -11.70 -4.48 17.86
C ASP A 126 -13.11 -4.61 18.46
N GLU A 127 -13.39 -3.87 19.55
CA GLU A 127 -14.71 -3.86 20.18
C GLU A 127 -15.76 -3.24 19.25
N TRP A 128 -15.40 -2.13 18.60
CA TRP A 128 -16.26 -1.47 17.63
C TRP A 128 -16.50 -2.35 16.40
N ILE A 129 -15.46 -2.99 15.87
CA ILE A 129 -15.54 -3.93 14.74
C ILE A 129 -16.46 -5.09 15.10
N ALA A 130 -16.30 -5.70 16.28
CA ALA A 130 -17.16 -6.78 16.75
C ALA A 130 -18.62 -6.33 16.87
N LYS A 131 -18.87 -5.14 17.43
CA LYS A 131 -20.21 -4.56 17.57
C LYS A 131 -20.87 -4.31 16.21
N VAL A 132 -20.18 -3.62 15.31
CA VAL A 132 -20.71 -3.29 13.97
C VAL A 132 -20.83 -4.54 13.11
N GLY A 133 -19.90 -5.48 13.22
CA GLY A 133 -19.94 -6.78 12.55
C GLY A 133 -21.20 -7.55 12.91
N LYS A 134 -21.51 -7.70 14.21
CA LYS A 134 -22.77 -8.31 14.69
C LYS A 134 -23.99 -7.62 14.09
N ARG A 135 -24.02 -6.28 14.10
CA ARG A 135 -25.14 -5.50 13.54
C ARG A 135 -25.31 -5.73 12.03
N ARG A 136 -24.22 -5.65 11.26
CA ARG A 136 -24.25 -5.82 9.79
C ARG A 136 -24.65 -7.23 9.40
N LEU A 137 -24.13 -8.25 10.09
CA LEU A 137 -24.53 -9.63 9.83
C LEU A 137 -26.02 -9.86 10.11
N ALA A 138 -26.57 -9.27 11.18
CA ALA A 138 -28.01 -9.36 11.45
C ALA A 138 -28.89 -8.69 10.36
N THR A 139 -28.39 -7.63 9.71
CA THR A 139 -29.12 -6.91 8.67
C THR A 139 -28.95 -7.53 7.28
N TYR A 140 -27.74 -7.96 6.93
CA TYR A 140 -27.36 -8.29 5.55
C TYR A 140 -27.02 -9.78 5.35
N SER A 141 -27.22 -10.66 6.33
CA SER A 141 -26.87 -12.08 6.17
C SER A 141 -27.53 -12.72 4.95
N ALA A 142 -28.83 -12.46 4.73
CA ALA A 142 -29.56 -13.01 3.59
C ALA A 142 -29.00 -12.53 2.23
N ASP A 143 -28.62 -11.26 2.13
CA ASP A 143 -28.02 -10.69 0.91
C ASP A 143 -26.63 -11.27 0.65
N ILE A 144 -25.84 -11.47 1.71
CA ILE A 144 -24.51 -12.12 1.64
C ILE A 144 -24.67 -13.56 1.16
N GLU A 145 -25.59 -14.33 1.75
CA GLU A 145 -25.86 -15.72 1.35
C GLU A 145 -26.33 -15.82 -0.11
N ALA A 146 -27.21 -14.91 -0.55
CA ALA A 146 -27.66 -14.85 -1.94
C ALA A 146 -26.52 -14.53 -2.91
N ALA A 147 -25.65 -13.58 -2.56
CA ALA A 147 -24.48 -13.22 -3.37
C ALA A 147 -23.45 -14.36 -3.43
N GLU A 148 -23.16 -15.02 -2.31
CA GLU A 148 -22.27 -16.19 -2.26
C GLU A 148 -22.82 -17.35 -3.10
N LYS A 149 -24.13 -17.60 -3.03
CA LYS A 149 -24.79 -18.60 -3.88
C LYS A 149 -24.66 -18.25 -5.36
N ALA A 150 -24.84 -16.99 -5.74
CA ALA A 150 -24.70 -16.54 -7.13
C ALA A 150 -23.27 -16.75 -7.67
N LEU A 151 -22.23 -16.58 -6.85
CA LEU A 151 -20.83 -16.82 -7.25
C LEU A 151 -20.53 -18.30 -7.54
N THR A 152 -21.24 -19.21 -6.88
CA THR A 152 -21.07 -20.67 -7.05
C THR A 152 -22.08 -21.30 -8.01
N ALA A 153 -23.09 -20.55 -8.43
CA ALA A 153 -24.07 -21.02 -9.38
C ALA A 153 -23.38 -21.29 -10.74
N PRO A 154 -23.75 -22.38 -11.45
CA PRO A 154 -23.24 -22.63 -12.79
C PRO A 154 -23.58 -21.43 -13.68
N ASP A 155 -22.57 -20.83 -14.31
CA ASP A 155 -22.78 -19.79 -15.31
C ASP A 155 -23.65 -20.37 -16.43
N PRO A 156 -24.86 -19.84 -16.70
CA PRO A 156 -25.67 -20.35 -17.79
C PRO A 156 -24.90 -20.11 -19.09
N LEU A 157 -24.37 -21.18 -19.68
CA LEU A 157 -23.77 -21.14 -21.00
C LEU A 157 -24.76 -20.46 -21.97
N PRO A 158 -24.32 -19.51 -22.82
CA PRO A 158 -25.19 -18.91 -23.81
C PRO A 158 -25.69 -20.01 -24.75
N THR A 159 -26.98 -20.37 -24.65
CA THR A 159 -27.62 -21.44 -25.42
C THR A 159 -27.83 -21.10 -26.92
N GLY A 160 -27.21 -20.03 -27.42
CA GLY A 160 -27.52 -19.45 -28.73
C GLY A 160 -26.40 -19.50 -29.78
N PHE A 161 -25.18 -19.95 -29.48
CA PHE A 161 -24.06 -19.76 -30.41
C PHE A 161 -23.91 -20.83 -31.51
N PHE A 162 -24.76 -21.87 -31.54
CA PHE A 162 -24.70 -22.95 -32.53
C PHE A 162 -25.97 -23.13 -33.40
N SER A 163 -26.87 -22.15 -33.44
CA SER A 163 -28.08 -22.21 -34.28
C SER A 163 -28.08 -21.08 -35.30
N GLY A 164 -27.28 -21.20 -36.37
CA GLY A 164 -27.26 -20.21 -37.44
C GLY A 164 -26.28 -20.51 -38.56
N SER A 165 -26.35 -21.70 -39.15
CA SER A 165 -25.63 -22.02 -40.40
C SER A 165 -26.39 -23.04 -41.25
N ALA A 166 -27.70 -22.82 -41.44
CA ALA A 166 -28.54 -23.66 -42.29
C ALA A 166 -29.50 -22.85 -43.19
N GLU A 167 -29.16 -21.60 -43.56
CA GLU A 167 -30.04 -20.74 -44.38
C GLU A 167 -29.29 -20.04 -45.53
N GLU A 168 -28.29 -20.69 -46.14
CA GLU A 168 -27.62 -20.17 -47.36
C GLU A 168 -27.68 -21.10 -48.59
N ASP A 169 -28.26 -22.31 -48.50
CA ASP A 169 -28.27 -23.25 -49.65
C ASP A 169 -29.51 -23.17 -50.57
N GLU A 170 -30.52 -22.36 -50.28
CA GLU A 170 -31.76 -22.35 -51.09
C GLU A 170 -31.79 -21.30 -52.22
N VAL A 171 -30.87 -20.32 -52.24
CA VAL A 171 -30.88 -19.24 -53.25
C VAL A 171 -30.10 -19.61 -54.53
N SER A 172 -29.29 -20.67 -54.54
CA SER A 172 -28.47 -21.05 -55.71
C SER A 172 -29.15 -22.02 -56.70
N ARG A 173 -30.42 -22.42 -56.50
CA ARG A 173 -31.16 -23.31 -57.44
C ARG A 173 -32.17 -22.60 -58.34
N ALA A 174 -32.25 -21.27 -58.29
CA ALA A 174 -33.17 -20.48 -59.12
C ALA A 174 -32.43 -19.49 -60.04
N SER A 175 -31.40 -19.96 -60.75
CA SER A 175 -30.77 -19.23 -61.86
C SER A 175 -30.35 -20.18 -62.97
#